data_AF-A0AAP0FKU7-F1
#
_entry.id   AF-A0AAP0FKU7-F1
#
_cell.length_a   1.000
_cell.length_b   1.000
_cell.length_c   1.000
_cell.angle_alpha   90.00
_cell.angle_beta   90.00
_cell.angle_gamma   90.00
#
_symmetry.space_group_name_H-M   'P 1'
#
loop_
_entity.id
_entity.type
_entity.pdbx_description
1 polymer ?
#
loop_
_entity_poly.entity_id
_entity_poly.type
_entity_poly.pdbx_seq_one_letter_code
_entity_poly.pdbx_strand_id
1 'polypeptide(L)'
;MYSDRPRFQPTTTRPMTMLAHLFAVIATILLLVWLLRFRGGINLESDDSDLVFNAHPFLMVFGFIFMAGEAIMAYRMIPAEQNVQKFVHMALHLVAITLGIVGIYAVFKFHRMSEIDNMFSLHSWLGMITFCLYGLQWLFGFLIFWFPRASDVSRHRIRPWHMFFGRVLLYLAIVTAETGLMEKATLTQLEVGSESRLMNFTGLFILLFGLAKWPNLIQTILVSIYTTFSLYKPARLDDSLSSSSLSLGLSSSTRSIMAGTGIHPQQLQHSRIQT
;
A
#
# COMPACT_ATOMS: atom_id res chain seq x y z
N MET A 1 -9.47 0.56 -31.81
CA MET A 1 -8.48 1.66 -31.93
C MET A 1 -7.36 1.38 -30.95
N TYR A 2 -6.13 1.41 -31.45
CA TYR A 2 -4.91 0.86 -30.89
C TYR A 2 -4.63 1.30 -29.43
N SER A 3 -4.25 0.35 -28.60
CA SER A 3 -3.90 0.53 -27.19
C SER A 3 -2.54 1.22 -27.05
N ASP A 4 -2.48 2.53 -27.25
CA ASP A 4 -1.33 3.33 -26.83
C ASP A 4 -1.43 3.62 -25.34
N ARG A 5 -1.10 2.62 -24.52
CA ARG A 5 -0.64 2.90 -23.15
C ARG A 5 0.85 3.23 -23.25
N PRO A 6 1.31 4.36 -22.69
CA PRO A 6 2.71 4.71 -22.73
C PRO A 6 3.54 3.59 -22.10
N ARG A 7 4.56 3.19 -22.86
CA ARG A 7 5.61 2.26 -22.48
C ARG A 7 6.13 2.66 -21.10
N PHE A 8 6.16 1.68 -20.19
CA PHE A 8 6.75 1.75 -18.85
C PHE A 8 8.00 2.65 -18.86
N GLN A 9 8.00 3.75 -18.12
CA GLN A 9 9.21 4.55 -17.84
C GLN A 9 9.70 4.22 -16.42
N PRO A 10 10.81 3.48 -16.25
CA PRO A 10 11.32 3.17 -14.91
C PRO A 10 12.82 3.45 -14.78
N THR A 11 13.25 4.70 -14.79
CA THR A 11 14.68 4.98 -14.52
C THR A 11 14.94 5.23 -13.03
N THR A 12 14.02 5.86 -12.29
CA THR A 12 14.23 6.20 -10.87
C THR A 12 13.69 5.19 -9.86
N THR A 13 12.73 4.33 -10.25
CA THR A 13 12.04 3.41 -9.31
C THR A 13 12.72 2.04 -9.17
N ARG A 14 13.54 1.63 -10.14
CA ARG A 14 14.28 0.36 -10.11
C ARG A 14 15.41 0.33 -9.08
N PRO A 15 16.29 1.35 -8.98
CA PRO A 15 17.39 1.34 -8.01
C PRO A 15 16.90 1.24 -6.56
N MET A 16 15.87 2.00 -6.19
CA MET A 16 15.29 1.96 -4.83
C MET A 16 14.64 0.61 -4.52
N THR A 17 14.09 -0.06 -5.54
CA THR A 17 13.49 -1.38 -5.39
C THR A 17 14.57 -2.43 -5.16
N MET A 18 15.65 -2.40 -5.95
CA MET A 18 16.82 -3.26 -5.77
C MET A 18 17.49 -3.05 -4.40
N LEU A 19 17.62 -1.80 -3.97
CA LEU A 19 18.19 -1.48 -2.65
C LEU A 19 17.34 -2.04 -1.51
N ALA A 20 16.01 -1.94 -1.61
CA ALA A 20 15.10 -2.55 -0.64
C ALA A 20 15.27 -4.09 -0.60
N HIS A 21 15.33 -4.77 -1.77
CA HIS A 21 15.60 -6.21 -1.79
C HIS A 21 16.92 -6.54 -1.10
N LEU A 22 17.99 -5.81 -1.40
CA LEU A 22 19.30 -6.01 -0.78
C LEU A 22 19.21 -5.91 0.75
N PHE A 23 18.57 -4.86 1.28
CA PHE A 23 18.41 -4.69 2.72
C PHE A 23 17.58 -5.80 3.37
N ALA A 24 16.50 -6.25 2.73
CA ALA A 24 15.68 -7.35 3.23
C ALA A 24 16.45 -8.68 3.26
N VAL A 25 17.26 -8.96 2.23
CA VAL A 25 18.13 -10.14 2.17
C VAL A 25 19.19 -10.08 3.28
N ILE A 26 19.86 -8.93 3.44
CA ILE A 26 20.87 -8.75 4.51
C ILE A 26 20.22 -8.94 5.88
N ALA A 27 19.08 -8.31 6.16
CA ALA A 27 18.36 -8.48 7.42
C ALA A 27 18.03 -9.96 7.71
N THR A 28 17.56 -10.69 6.70
CA THR A 28 17.24 -12.13 6.83
C THR A 28 18.49 -12.97 7.12
N ILE A 29 19.62 -12.67 6.45
CA ILE A 29 20.90 -13.35 6.70
C ILE A 29 21.39 -13.07 8.12
N LEU A 30 21.39 -11.81 8.56
CA LEU A 30 21.84 -11.44 9.91
C LEU A 30 20.97 -12.10 10.99
N LEU A 31 19.66 -12.15 10.77
CA LEU A 31 18.72 -12.86 11.64
C LEU A 31 19.03 -14.36 11.70
N LEU A 32 19.27 -15.01 10.56
CA LEU A 32 19.65 -16.43 10.54
C LEU A 32 20.99 -16.67 11.24
N VAL A 33 21.98 -15.80 11.05
CA VAL A 33 23.24 -15.87 11.78
C VAL A 33 22.99 -15.75 13.28
N TRP A 34 22.14 -14.81 13.72
CA TRP A 34 21.79 -14.68 15.13
C TRP A 34 21.19 -15.97 15.69
N LEU A 35 20.16 -16.52 15.02
CA LEU A 35 19.44 -17.69 15.51
C LEU A 35 20.30 -18.97 15.48
N LEU A 36 21.03 -19.20 14.40
CA LEU A 36 21.81 -20.42 14.20
C LEU A 36 23.14 -20.41 14.96
N ARG A 37 23.83 -19.26 15.03
CA ARG A 37 25.16 -19.17 15.66
C ARG A 37 25.09 -18.85 17.15
N PHE A 38 24.19 -17.96 17.56
CA PHE A 38 24.13 -17.45 18.94
C PHE A 38 23.01 -18.08 19.77
N ARG A 39 21.89 -18.47 19.14
CA ARG A 39 20.71 -19.00 19.86
C ARG A 39 20.49 -20.50 19.73
N GLY A 40 21.48 -21.23 19.19
CA GLY A 40 21.48 -22.70 19.19
C GLY A 40 20.60 -23.35 18.11
N GLY A 41 19.95 -22.57 17.25
CA GLY A 41 19.16 -23.09 16.13
C GLY A 41 17.66 -22.83 16.25
N ILE A 42 16.88 -23.44 15.37
CA ILE A 42 15.42 -23.30 15.29
C ILE A 42 14.82 -24.70 15.32
N ASN A 43 14.01 -25.01 16.33
CA ASN A 43 13.30 -26.29 16.41
C ASN A 43 11.96 -26.12 17.12
N LEU A 44 10.87 -26.24 16.36
CA LEU A 44 9.51 -26.07 16.89
C LEU A 44 9.09 -27.20 17.84
N GLU A 45 9.68 -28.39 17.71
CA GLU A 45 9.36 -29.59 18.51
C GLU A 45 10.48 -29.96 19.48
N SER A 46 11.17 -28.94 20.02
CA SER A 46 12.21 -29.10 21.03
C SER A 46 11.62 -29.10 22.45
N ASP A 47 12.26 -29.84 23.36
CA ASP A 47 12.05 -29.70 24.81
C ASP A 47 12.69 -28.41 25.37
N ASP A 48 13.71 -27.88 24.69
CA ASP A 48 14.27 -26.57 24.98
C ASP A 48 13.37 -25.46 24.43
N SER A 49 12.77 -24.69 25.34
CA SER A 49 11.87 -23.59 25.02
C SER A 49 12.52 -22.48 24.20
N ASP A 50 13.82 -22.21 24.35
CA ASP A 50 14.49 -21.16 23.57
C ASP A 50 14.59 -21.53 22.09
N LEU A 51 14.81 -22.82 21.76
CA LEU A 51 14.82 -23.30 20.37
C LEU A 51 13.44 -23.20 19.71
N VAL A 52 12.37 -23.38 20.50
CA VAL A 52 10.98 -23.15 20.06
C VAL A 52 10.74 -21.66 19.83
N PHE A 53 11.18 -20.81 20.76
CA PHE A 53 11.07 -19.35 20.61
C PHE A 53 11.77 -18.85 19.34
N ASN A 54 12.95 -19.37 19.01
CA ASN A 54 13.72 -18.94 17.85
C ASN A 54 12.96 -19.09 16.51
N ALA A 55 11.95 -19.95 16.44
CA ALA A 55 11.06 -20.03 15.27
C ALA A 55 10.24 -18.73 15.10
N HIS A 56 9.83 -18.08 16.19
CA HIS A 56 9.04 -16.85 16.15
C HIS A 56 9.72 -15.71 15.38
N PRO A 57 10.91 -15.18 15.78
CA PRO A 57 11.52 -14.07 15.08
C PRO A 57 11.89 -14.43 13.63
N PHE A 58 12.30 -15.67 13.36
CA PHE A 58 12.54 -16.14 11.98
C PHE A 58 11.28 -16.02 11.11
N LEU A 59 10.18 -16.64 11.56
CA LEU A 59 8.94 -16.68 10.79
C LEU A 59 8.30 -15.30 10.65
N MET A 60 8.41 -14.44 11.68
CA MET A 60 7.90 -13.07 11.64
C MET A 60 8.68 -12.21 10.65
N VAL A 61 10.02 -12.21 10.71
CA VAL A 61 10.82 -11.39 9.80
C VAL A 61 10.75 -11.94 8.38
N PHE A 62 10.88 -13.25 8.19
CA PHE A 62 10.80 -13.84 6.87
C PHE A 62 9.41 -13.66 6.24
N GLY A 63 8.33 -13.87 7.01
CA GLY A 63 6.96 -13.69 6.53
C GLY A 63 6.56 -12.22 6.34
N PHE A 64 6.60 -11.43 7.41
CA PHE A 64 5.99 -10.09 7.45
C PHE A 64 6.93 -8.97 7.00
N ILE A 65 8.23 -9.21 6.89
CA ILE A 65 9.18 -8.23 6.34
C ILE A 65 9.61 -8.65 4.93
N PHE A 66 10.22 -9.84 4.78
CA PHE A 66 10.74 -10.29 3.49
C PHE A 66 9.61 -10.62 2.50
N MET A 67 8.79 -11.66 2.78
CA MET A 67 7.74 -12.10 1.85
C MET A 67 6.67 -11.02 1.60
N ALA A 68 6.27 -10.28 2.64
CA ALA A 68 5.38 -9.12 2.49
C ALA A 68 6.00 -8.01 1.63
N GLY A 69 7.30 -7.78 1.78
CA GLY A 69 8.08 -6.86 0.95
C GLY A 69 8.06 -7.25 -0.52
N GLU A 70 8.40 -8.50 -0.81
CA GLU A 70 8.33 -9.09 -2.15
C GLU A 70 6.94 -8.94 -2.76
N ALA A 71 5.90 -9.24 -1.97
CA ALA A 71 4.50 -9.12 -2.40
C ALA A 71 4.15 -7.67 -2.81
N ILE A 72 4.56 -6.67 -2.03
CA ILE A 72 4.33 -5.24 -2.36
C ILE A 72 5.09 -4.81 -3.62
N MET A 73 6.25 -5.42 -3.89
CA MET A 73 7.09 -5.13 -5.05
C MET A 73 6.70 -5.91 -6.31
N ALA A 74 5.88 -6.95 -6.20
CA ALA A 74 5.54 -7.88 -7.29
C ALA A 74 5.07 -7.17 -8.59
N TYR A 75 4.22 -6.15 -8.47
CA TYR A 75 3.71 -5.38 -9.62
C TYR A 75 4.79 -4.55 -10.36
N ARG A 76 5.96 -4.35 -9.76
CA ARG A 76 7.08 -3.60 -10.35
C ARG A 76 8.22 -4.49 -10.82
N MET A 77 8.42 -5.63 -10.18
CA MET A 77 9.57 -6.50 -10.40
C MET A 77 9.29 -7.63 -11.38
N ILE A 78 8.06 -8.12 -11.46
CA ILE A 78 7.71 -9.27 -12.29
C ILE A 78 7.34 -8.78 -13.70
N PRO A 79 8.11 -9.09 -14.75
CA PRO A 79 7.79 -8.71 -16.13
C PRO A 79 6.73 -9.67 -16.71
N ALA A 80 5.55 -9.71 -16.09
CA ALA A 80 4.43 -10.57 -16.49
C ALA A 80 3.14 -9.77 -16.61
N GLU A 81 2.09 -10.41 -17.14
CA GLU A 81 0.77 -9.83 -17.22
C GLU A 81 0.20 -9.47 -15.86
N GLN A 82 -0.69 -8.47 -15.82
CA GLN A 82 -1.26 -7.95 -14.58
C GLN A 82 -1.97 -9.02 -13.74
N ASN A 83 -2.59 -10.02 -14.38
CA ASN A 83 -3.25 -11.12 -13.66
C ASN A 83 -2.22 -12.01 -12.94
N VAL A 84 -1.07 -12.26 -13.56
CA VAL A 84 0.04 -13.02 -12.95
C VAL A 84 0.63 -12.25 -11.79
N GLN A 85 0.95 -10.96 -11.98
CA GLN A 85 1.47 -10.09 -10.90
C GLN A 85 0.52 -10.06 -9.69
N LYS A 86 -0.78 -10.01 -9.95
CA LYS A 86 -1.82 -10.01 -8.93
C LYS A 86 -1.93 -11.33 -8.18
N PHE A 87 -1.86 -12.45 -8.90
CA PHE A 87 -1.82 -13.77 -8.30
C PHE A 87 -0.60 -13.91 -7.38
N VAL A 88 0.59 -13.55 -7.88
CA VAL A 88 1.84 -13.62 -7.08
C VAL A 88 1.75 -12.71 -5.85
N HIS A 89 1.27 -11.48 -5.99
CA HIS A 89 1.04 -10.56 -4.86
C HIS A 89 0.16 -11.19 -3.77
N MET A 90 -0.99 -11.75 -4.14
CA MET A 90 -1.88 -12.39 -3.16
C MET A 90 -1.29 -13.67 -2.56
N ALA A 91 -0.63 -14.50 -3.38
CA ALA A 91 -0.04 -15.76 -2.94
C ALA A 91 1.10 -15.52 -1.95
N LEU A 92 1.99 -14.56 -2.21
CA LEU A 92 3.08 -14.20 -1.30
C LEU A 92 2.54 -13.68 0.05
N HIS A 93 1.49 -12.86 0.04
CA HIS A 93 0.84 -12.42 1.27
C HIS A 93 0.15 -13.57 2.03
N LEU A 94 -0.43 -14.56 1.32
CA LEU A 94 -1.01 -15.75 1.95
C LEU A 94 0.07 -16.63 2.59
N VAL A 95 1.24 -16.78 1.94
CA VAL A 95 2.40 -17.44 2.53
C VAL A 95 2.86 -16.70 3.77
N ALA A 96 2.96 -15.37 3.72
CA ALA A 96 3.31 -14.55 4.88
C ALA A 96 2.34 -14.77 6.07
N ILE A 97 1.02 -14.78 5.83
CA ILE A 97 0.01 -15.08 6.86
C ILE A 97 0.23 -16.47 7.45
N THR A 98 0.46 -17.48 6.60
CA THR A 98 0.68 -18.86 7.05
C THR A 98 1.91 -18.97 7.95
N LEU A 99 3.02 -18.34 7.56
CA LEU A 99 4.23 -18.26 8.38
C LEU A 99 3.98 -17.52 9.69
N GLY A 100 3.18 -16.44 9.66
CA GLY A 100 2.76 -15.71 10.85
C GLY A 100 1.97 -16.55 11.83
N ILE A 101 1.04 -17.38 11.35
CA ILE A 101 0.28 -18.30 12.22
C ILE A 101 1.24 -19.22 12.96
N VAL A 102 2.21 -19.81 12.26
CA VAL A 102 3.21 -20.70 12.87
C VAL A 102 4.13 -19.94 13.82
N GLY A 103 4.55 -18.72 13.48
CA GLY A 103 5.38 -17.88 14.34
C GLY A 103 4.66 -17.43 15.61
N ILE A 104 3.37 -17.10 15.53
CA ILE A 104 2.55 -16.76 16.70
C ILE A 104 2.38 -18.01 17.55
N TYR A 105 2.06 -19.15 16.94
CA TYR A 105 2.00 -20.43 17.64
C TYR A 105 3.29 -20.73 18.40
N ALA A 106 4.46 -20.52 17.79
CA ALA A 106 5.76 -20.75 18.43
C ALA A 106 5.96 -19.92 19.70
N VAL A 107 5.61 -18.63 19.70
CA VAL A 107 5.77 -17.78 20.91
C VAL A 107 4.76 -18.14 22.01
N PHE A 108 3.52 -18.50 21.65
CA PHE A 108 2.55 -18.99 22.64
C PHE A 108 2.95 -20.36 23.23
N LYS A 109 3.57 -21.24 22.42
CA LYS A 109 4.15 -22.50 22.89
C LYS A 109 5.31 -22.23 23.84
N PHE A 110 6.22 -21.32 23.48
CA PHE A 110 7.32 -20.87 24.34
C PHE A 110 6.83 -20.34 25.69
N HIS A 111 5.88 -19.40 25.71
CA HIS A 111 5.33 -18.86 26.96
C HIS A 111 4.72 -19.94 27.85
N ARG A 112 4.04 -20.93 27.26
CA ARG A 112 3.51 -22.07 28.02
C ARG A 112 4.61 -22.93 28.62
N MET A 113 5.67 -23.22 27.86
CA MET A 113 6.80 -24.04 28.33
C MET A 113 7.61 -23.33 29.42
N SER A 114 7.71 -22.00 29.34
CA SER A 114 8.51 -21.18 30.26
C SER A 114 7.68 -20.56 31.39
N GLU A 115 6.38 -20.89 31.51
CA GLU A 115 5.45 -20.34 32.51
C GLU A 115 5.40 -18.80 32.53
N ILE A 116 5.46 -18.19 31.34
CA ILE A 116 5.40 -16.74 31.14
C ILE A 116 3.97 -16.34 30.76
N ASP A 117 3.49 -15.24 31.33
CA ASP A 117 2.19 -14.67 30.96
C ASP A 117 2.16 -14.22 29.49
N ASN A 118 0.99 -14.36 28.87
CA ASN A 118 0.81 -13.95 27.48
C ASN A 118 0.38 -12.49 27.37
N MET A 119 0.71 -11.86 26.25
CA MET A 119 0.11 -10.58 25.83
C MET A 119 0.28 -9.41 26.80
N PHE A 120 1.38 -9.34 27.57
CA PHE A 120 1.63 -8.24 28.51
C PHE A 120 2.49 -7.10 27.93
N SER A 121 3.27 -7.36 26.87
CA SER A 121 4.22 -6.38 26.32
C SER A 121 3.63 -5.54 25.19
N LEU A 122 4.16 -4.32 25.00
CA LEU A 122 3.78 -3.47 23.87
C LEU A 122 4.06 -4.16 22.53
N HIS A 123 5.17 -4.89 22.42
CA HIS A 123 5.50 -5.70 21.25
C HIS A 123 4.36 -6.69 20.92
N SER A 124 3.87 -7.43 21.93
CA SER A 124 2.79 -8.39 21.74
C SER A 124 1.48 -7.74 21.27
N TRP A 125 1.14 -6.56 21.81
CA TRP A 125 -0.06 -5.81 21.41
C TRP A 125 0.04 -5.31 19.97
N LEU A 126 1.17 -4.68 19.62
CA LEU A 126 1.41 -4.22 18.26
C LEU A 126 1.43 -5.38 17.27
N GLY A 127 2.05 -6.50 17.63
CA GLY A 127 2.10 -7.71 16.80
C GLY A 127 0.73 -8.30 16.53
N MET A 128 -0.11 -8.47 17.56
CA MET A 128 -1.46 -9.00 17.39
C MET A 128 -2.35 -8.07 16.56
N ILE A 129 -2.31 -6.77 16.82
CA ILE A 129 -3.05 -5.77 16.02
C ILE A 129 -2.59 -5.81 14.55
N THR A 130 -1.27 -5.83 14.32
CA THR A 130 -0.70 -5.93 12.96
C THR A 130 -1.19 -7.18 12.25
N PHE A 131 -1.09 -8.34 12.89
CA PHE A 131 -1.47 -9.62 12.30
C PHE A 131 -2.95 -9.67 11.92
N CYS A 132 -3.84 -9.26 12.83
CA CYS A 132 -5.28 -9.20 12.57
C CYS A 132 -5.63 -8.24 11.42
N LEU A 133 -5.08 -7.03 11.44
CA LEU A 133 -5.32 -6.05 10.37
C LEU A 133 -4.73 -6.49 9.04
N TYR A 134 -3.61 -7.21 9.05
CA TYR A 134 -3.01 -7.79 7.84
C TYR A 134 -3.89 -8.88 7.23
N GLY A 135 -4.47 -9.77 8.06
CA GLY A 135 -5.44 -10.76 7.61
C GLY A 135 -6.69 -10.12 7.00
N LEU A 136 -7.23 -9.07 7.63
CA LEU A 136 -8.35 -8.30 7.09
C LEU A 136 -8.00 -7.61 5.78
N GLN A 137 -6.82 -6.99 5.70
CA GLN A 137 -6.32 -6.34 4.48
C GLN A 137 -6.20 -7.33 3.32
N TRP A 138 -5.72 -8.55 3.58
CA TRP A 138 -5.65 -9.61 2.58
C TRP A 138 -7.04 -10.07 2.16
N LEU A 139 -7.95 -10.32 3.11
CA LEU A 139 -9.32 -10.75 2.85
C LEU A 139 -10.08 -9.73 2.01
N PHE A 140 -10.06 -8.45 2.40
CA PHE A 140 -10.69 -7.39 1.62
C PHE A 140 -10.03 -7.22 0.25
N GLY A 141 -8.70 -7.34 0.17
CA GLY A 141 -7.97 -7.34 -1.10
C GLY A 141 -8.46 -8.46 -2.03
N PHE A 142 -8.60 -9.67 -1.50
CA PHE A 142 -9.10 -10.83 -2.23
C PHE A 142 -10.54 -10.61 -2.73
N LEU A 143 -11.47 -10.21 -1.84
CA LEU A 143 -12.88 -10.02 -2.17
C LEU A 143 -13.11 -8.92 -3.20
N ILE A 144 -12.42 -7.79 -3.05
CA ILE A 144 -12.58 -6.63 -3.95
C ILE A 144 -11.89 -6.86 -5.29
N PHE A 145 -10.66 -7.40 -5.29
CA PHE A 145 -9.85 -7.43 -6.49
C PHE A 145 -9.85 -8.79 -7.21
N TRP A 146 -10.09 -9.92 -6.54
CA TRP A 146 -9.96 -11.25 -7.14
C TRP A 146 -11.29 -11.98 -7.31
N PHE A 147 -11.96 -12.33 -6.22
CA PHE A 147 -13.21 -13.10 -6.24
C PHE A 147 -14.07 -12.74 -5.02
N PRO A 148 -15.35 -12.38 -5.17
CA PRO A 148 -16.18 -12.39 -6.39
C PRO A 148 -15.89 -11.26 -7.38
N ARG A 149 -14.94 -10.37 -7.07
CA ARG A 149 -14.51 -9.20 -7.86
C ARG A 149 -15.56 -8.10 -7.92
N ALA A 150 -15.29 -7.01 -7.20
CA ALA A 150 -16.17 -5.84 -7.19
C ALA A 150 -16.19 -5.10 -8.55
N SER A 151 -17.19 -4.24 -8.73
CA SER A 151 -17.33 -3.37 -9.91
C SER A 151 -16.11 -2.47 -10.12
N ASP A 152 -15.91 -2.02 -11.36
CA ASP A 152 -14.76 -1.18 -11.72
C ASP A 152 -14.69 0.11 -10.91
N VAL A 153 -15.84 0.73 -10.64
CA VAL A 153 -15.97 1.94 -9.82
C VAL A 153 -15.47 1.68 -8.40
N SER A 154 -15.95 0.60 -7.76
CA SER A 154 -15.55 0.23 -6.40
C SER A 154 -14.05 -0.09 -6.33
N ARG A 155 -13.52 -0.84 -7.30
CA ARG A 155 -12.09 -1.16 -7.36
C ARG A 155 -11.22 0.08 -7.54
N HIS A 156 -11.66 1.03 -8.37
CA HIS A 156 -10.94 2.29 -8.56
C HIS A 156 -10.92 3.14 -7.29
N ARG A 157 -12.06 3.20 -6.57
CA ARG A 157 -12.19 3.94 -5.31
C ARG A 157 -11.39 3.32 -4.15
N ILE A 158 -11.38 1.99 -4.05
CA ILE A 158 -10.76 1.26 -2.91
C ILE A 158 -9.26 1.05 -3.11
N ARG A 159 -8.77 0.92 -4.35
CA ARG A 159 -7.34 0.72 -4.66
C ARG A 159 -6.39 1.67 -3.90
N PRO A 160 -6.58 3.00 -3.88
CA PRO A 160 -5.71 3.90 -3.13
C PRO A 160 -5.64 3.57 -1.64
N TRP A 161 -6.78 3.31 -1.01
CA TRP A 161 -6.88 2.91 0.39
C TRP A 161 -6.20 1.58 0.67
N HIS A 162 -6.39 0.58 -0.20
CA HIS A 162 -5.69 -0.70 -0.11
C HIS A 162 -4.17 -0.50 -0.16
N MET A 163 -3.66 0.32 -1.08
CA MET A 163 -2.22 0.62 -1.14
C MET A 163 -1.71 1.38 0.10
N PHE A 164 -2.50 2.30 0.63
CA PHE A 164 -2.16 3.07 1.84
C PHE A 164 -2.07 2.14 3.06
N PHE A 165 -3.14 1.41 3.38
CA PHE A 165 -3.18 0.52 4.54
C PHE A 165 -2.15 -0.60 4.44
N GLY A 166 -1.91 -1.15 3.23
CA GLY A 166 -0.86 -2.14 3.02
C GLY A 166 0.54 -1.64 3.41
N ARG A 167 0.83 -0.36 3.21
CA ARG A 167 2.11 0.24 3.64
C ARG A 167 2.14 0.56 5.12
N VAL A 168 1.04 1.06 5.68
CA VAL A 168 0.91 1.27 7.13
C VAL A 168 1.17 -0.04 7.87
N LEU A 169 0.62 -1.15 7.38
CA LEU A 169 0.84 -2.49 7.95
C LEU A 169 2.28 -2.95 7.83
N LEU A 170 2.97 -2.67 6.72
CA LEU A 170 4.40 -2.96 6.61
C LEU A 170 5.22 -2.19 7.66
N TYR A 171 4.92 -0.89 7.87
CA TYR A 171 5.61 -0.11 8.91
C TYR A 171 5.27 -0.59 10.32
N LEU A 172 4.02 -0.98 10.57
CA LEU A 172 3.62 -1.54 11.86
C LEU A 172 4.32 -2.87 12.14
N ALA A 173 4.50 -3.71 11.11
CA ALA A 173 5.30 -4.93 11.18
C ALA A 173 6.78 -4.64 11.49
N ILE A 174 7.37 -3.61 10.88
CA ILE A 174 8.73 -3.14 11.18
C ILE A 174 8.84 -2.69 12.64
N VAL A 175 7.95 -1.80 13.11
CA VAL A 175 7.93 -1.35 14.51
C VAL A 175 7.75 -2.53 15.47
N THR A 176 6.90 -3.49 15.12
CA THR A 176 6.73 -4.72 15.90
C THR A 176 8.03 -5.53 15.93
N ALA A 177 8.73 -5.68 14.81
CA ALA A 177 10.02 -6.38 14.76
C ALA A 177 11.10 -5.67 15.60
N GLU A 178 11.23 -4.34 15.49
CA GLU A 178 12.19 -3.55 16.27
C GLU A 178 11.91 -3.67 17.78
N THR A 179 10.65 -3.55 18.19
CA THR A 179 10.26 -3.69 19.61
C THR A 179 10.49 -5.11 20.12
N GLY A 180 10.30 -6.15 19.29
CA GLY A 180 10.57 -7.54 19.65
C GLY A 180 12.06 -7.86 19.78
N LEU A 181 12.91 -7.33 18.88
CA LEU A 181 14.36 -7.44 19.01
C LEU A 181 14.86 -6.75 20.28
N MET A 182 14.36 -5.55 20.58
CA MET A 182 14.70 -4.82 21.80
C MET A 182 14.24 -5.57 23.06
N GLU A 183 13.01 -6.10 23.05
CA GLU A 183 12.48 -6.90 24.16
C GLU A 183 13.33 -8.14 24.41
N LYS A 184 13.68 -8.93 23.37
CA LYS A 184 14.53 -10.12 23.56
C LYS A 184 15.94 -9.75 24.03
N ALA A 185 16.54 -8.68 23.51
CA ALA A 185 17.84 -8.20 23.99
C ALA A 185 17.80 -7.81 25.47
N THR A 186 16.72 -7.14 25.89
CA THR A 186 16.53 -6.69 27.28
C THR A 186 16.26 -7.87 28.22
N LEU A 187 15.35 -8.78 27.86
CA LEU A 187 15.00 -9.95 28.67
C LEU A 187 16.17 -10.93 28.81
N THR A 188 17.03 -11.04 27.80
CA THR A 188 18.26 -11.84 27.88
C THR A 188 19.44 -11.10 28.52
N GLN A 189 19.23 -9.86 28.99
CA GLN A 189 20.26 -8.99 29.57
C GLN A 189 21.55 -8.95 28.73
N LEU A 190 21.37 -8.81 27.41
CA LEU A 190 22.45 -9.03 26.46
C LEU A 190 23.57 -7.99 26.64
N GLU A 191 24.76 -8.46 27.01
CA GLU A 191 25.92 -7.59 27.18
C GLU A 191 26.40 -6.98 25.87
N VAL A 192 27.16 -5.88 25.97
CA VAL A 192 27.79 -5.24 24.81
C VAL A 192 28.81 -6.20 24.21
N GLY A 193 28.55 -6.67 23.00
CA GLY A 193 29.33 -7.72 22.37
C GLY A 193 28.99 -7.92 20.89
N SER A 194 29.51 -9.00 20.31
CA SER A 194 29.26 -9.30 18.90
C SER A 194 27.80 -9.65 18.63
N GLU A 195 27.12 -10.30 19.58
CA GLU A 195 25.72 -10.65 19.45
C GLU A 195 24.79 -9.44 19.50
N SER A 196 24.93 -8.55 20.50
CA SER A 196 24.12 -7.34 20.60
C SER A 196 24.33 -6.41 19.41
N ARG A 197 25.56 -6.29 18.91
CA ARG A 197 25.84 -5.58 17.64
C ARG A 197 25.13 -6.23 16.46
N LEU A 198 25.15 -7.56 16.34
CA LEU A 198 24.46 -8.29 15.27
C LEU A 198 22.94 -8.06 15.31
N MET A 199 22.33 -8.11 16.49
CA MET A 199 20.90 -7.81 16.67
C MET A 199 20.57 -6.37 16.28
N ASN A 200 21.39 -5.40 16.70
CA ASN A 200 21.22 -3.99 16.34
C ASN A 200 21.35 -3.76 14.83
N PHE A 201 22.33 -4.40 14.17
CA PHE A 201 22.46 -4.33 12.71
C PHE A 201 21.26 -5.01 12.02
N THR A 202 20.74 -6.11 12.56
CA THR A 202 19.53 -6.75 12.04
C THR A 202 18.36 -5.78 12.04
N GLY A 203 18.08 -5.12 13.17
CA GLY A 203 17.05 -4.07 13.26
C GLY A 203 17.31 -2.90 12.32
N LEU A 204 18.56 -2.40 12.25
CA LEU A 204 18.93 -1.33 11.33
C LEU A 204 18.61 -1.69 9.86
N PHE A 205 18.92 -2.90 9.40
CA PHE A 205 18.62 -3.31 8.03
C PHE A 205 17.12 -3.54 7.79
N ILE A 206 16.35 -3.98 8.79
CA ILE A 206 14.88 -4.03 8.74
C ILE A 206 14.30 -2.61 8.57
N LEU A 207 14.80 -1.64 9.35
CA LEU A 207 14.40 -0.24 9.24
C LEU A 207 14.77 0.38 7.89
N LEU A 208 16.00 0.15 7.41
CA LEU A 208 16.48 0.65 6.11
C LEU A 208 15.65 0.08 4.95
N PHE A 209 15.24 -1.18 5.03
CA PHE A 209 14.31 -1.78 4.08
C PHE A 209 12.98 -1.00 4.01
N GLY A 210 12.40 -0.65 5.17
CA GLY A 210 11.20 0.19 5.24
C GLY A 210 11.40 1.60 4.65
N LEU A 211 12.52 2.24 5.01
CA LEU A 211 12.85 3.60 4.53
C LEU A 211 13.09 3.65 3.02
N ALA A 212 13.67 2.61 2.42
CA ALA A 212 13.81 2.51 0.96
C ALA A 212 12.46 2.51 0.22
N LYS A 213 11.34 2.27 0.93
CA LYS A 213 9.97 2.35 0.39
C LYS A 213 9.25 3.67 0.69
N TRP A 214 9.82 4.51 1.56
CA TRP A 214 9.25 5.76 2.07
C TRP A 214 8.79 6.79 1.02
N PRO A 215 9.52 7.07 -0.08
CA PRO A 215 9.17 8.19 -0.97
C PRO A 215 7.79 8.10 -1.60
N ASN A 216 7.17 6.92 -1.56
CA ASN A 216 5.84 6.72 -2.13
C ASN A 216 4.70 7.02 -1.15
N LEU A 217 4.95 7.09 0.17
CA LEU A 217 3.88 7.13 1.18
C LEU A 217 3.05 8.43 1.09
N ILE A 218 3.73 9.59 1.12
CA ILE A 218 3.08 10.91 1.01
C ILE A 218 2.30 11.02 -0.30
N GLN A 219 2.91 10.60 -1.42
CA GLN A 219 2.25 10.62 -2.72
C GLN A 219 1.00 9.73 -2.74
N THR A 220 1.03 8.56 -2.10
CA THR A 220 -0.14 7.67 -2.02
C THR A 220 -1.25 8.24 -1.14
N ILE A 221 -0.92 8.95 -0.05
CA ILE A 221 -1.92 9.66 0.76
C ILE A 221 -2.63 10.73 -0.09
N LEU A 222 -1.86 11.58 -0.78
CA LEU A 222 -2.41 12.64 -1.62
C LEU A 222 -3.31 12.09 -2.74
N VAL A 223 -2.87 11.02 -3.40
CA VAL A 223 -3.68 10.33 -4.43
C VAL A 223 -4.96 9.74 -3.82
N SER A 224 -4.88 9.15 -2.63
CA SER A 224 -6.06 8.55 -1.96
C SER A 224 -7.13 9.58 -1.63
N ILE A 225 -6.71 10.73 -1.12
CA ILE A 225 -7.58 11.87 -0.84
C ILE A 225 -8.19 12.37 -2.15
N TYR A 226 -7.36 12.66 -3.16
CA TYR A 226 -7.82 13.21 -4.44
C TYR A 226 -8.83 12.30 -5.15
N THR A 227 -8.58 10.99 -5.25
CA THR A 227 -9.50 10.03 -5.89
C THR A 227 -10.84 9.96 -5.16
N THR A 228 -10.83 10.05 -3.83
CA THR A 228 -12.06 10.04 -3.03
C THR A 228 -12.92 11.29 -3.29
N PHE A 229 -12.29 12.48 -3.35
CA PHE A 229 -13.00 13.75 -3.61
C PHE A 229 -13.43 13.90 -5.08
N SER A 230 -12.62 13.45 -6.04
CA SER A 230 -12.94 13.55 -7.47
C SER A 230 -14.18 12.74 -7.85
N LEU A 231 -14.42 11.59 -7.19
CA LEU A 231 -15.61 10.76 -7.39
C LEU A 231 -16.84 11.25 -6.60
N TYR A 232 -16.66 12.14 -5.61
CA TYR A 232 -17.75 12.73 -4.82
C TYR A 232 -18.26 14.05 -5.41
N LYS A 233 -17.75 14.50 -6.57
CA LYS A 233 -18.28 15.69 -7.23
C LYS A 233 -19.76 15.43 -7.54
N PRO A 234 -20.70 16.10 -6.85
CA PRO A 234 -22.12 15.87 -7.09
C PRO A 234 -22.42 16.19 -8.55
N ALA A 235 -23.27 15.39 -9.19
CA ALA A 235 -23.81 15.71 -10.50
C ALA A 235 -24.35 17.13 -10.42
N ARG A 236 -23.74 18.02 -11.19
CA ARG A 236 -24.03 19.45 -11.15
C ARG A 236 -25.50 19.63 -11.53
N LEU A 237 -26.31 20.14 -10.62
CA LEU A 237 -27.66 20.65 -10.89
C LEU A 237 -27.60 21.96 -11.74
N ASP A 238 -26.68 22.07 -12.70
CA ASP A 238 -26.51 23.27 -13.53
C ASP A 238 -27.15 23.13 -14.92
N ASP A 239 -27.51 21.92 -15.37
CA ASP A 239 -28.06 21.74 -16.73
C ASP A 239 -29.59 21.92 -16.81
N SER A 240 -30.29 22.09 -15.68
CA SER A 240 -31.76 22.26 -15.67
C SER A 240 -32.26 23.70 -15.49
N LEU A 241 -31.37 24.67 -15.24
CA LEU A 241 -31.74 26.08 -15.07
C LEU A 241 -31.33 26.98 -16.25
N SER A 242 -30.54 26.45 -17.21
CA SER A 242 -30.14 27.20 -18.40
C SER A 242 -31.10 27.06 -19.59
N SER A 243 -32.01 26.08 -19.58
CA SER A 243 -32.90 25.81 -20.73
C SER A 243 -34.33 26.32 -20.56
N SER A 244 -34.67 26.96 -19.43
CA SER A 244 -36.06 27.36 -19.10
C SER A 244 -36.32 28.86 -19.07
N SER A 245 -35.47 29.72 -19.65
CA SER A 245 -35.67 31.19 -19.67
C SER A 245 -35.72 31.84 -21.07
N LEU A 246 -35.87 31.07 -22.14
CA LEU A 246 -35.99 31.59 -23.51
C LEU A 246 -37.28 31.12 -24.20
N SER A 247 -38.42 31.46 -23.61
CA SER A 247 -39.71 31.47 -24.30
C SER A 247 -40.72 32.37 -23.59
N LEU A 248 -40.47 33.68 -23.55
CA LEU A 248 -41.54 34.66 -23.34
C LEU A 248 -42.01 35.14 -24.71
N GLY A 249 -43.21 34.70 -25.05
CA GLY A 249 -43.84 34.90 -26.34
C GLY A 249 -44.14 36.36 -26.66
N LEU A 250 -44.03 36.67 -27.94
CA LEU A 250 -44.60 37.83 -28.59
C LEU A 250 -46.11 37.89 -28.31
N SER A 251 -46.55 38.95 -27.62
CA SER A 251 -47.95 39.40 -27.64
C SER A 251 -48.00 40.70 -28.42
N SER A 252 -48.69 40.65 -29.56
CA SER A 252 -49.06 41.76 -30.41
C SER A 252 -49.98 42.74 -29.67
N SER A 253 -49.50 43.95 -29.38
CA SER A 253 -50.31 45.17 -29.49
C SER A 253 -49.46 46.41 -29.27
N THR A 254 -49.82 47.49 -29.96
CA THR A 254 -49.37 48.89 -29.75
C THR A 254 -47.99 49.30 -30.27
N ARG A 255 -47.95 49.77 -31.52
CA ARG A 255 -47.55 51.17 -31.84
C ARG A 255 -47.76 51.45 -33.33
N SER A 256 -48.93 52.02 -33.62
CA SER A 256 -49.05 53.02 -34.67
C SER A 256 -48.40 54.32 -34.18
N ILE A 257 -47.96 55.15 -35.13
CA ILE A 257 -47.61 56.58 -35.05
C ILE A 257 -46.11 56.88 -35.28
N MET A 258 -45.90 57.42 -36.48
CA MET A 258 -44.93 58.41 -36.95
C MET A 258 -43.68 58.01 -37.75
N ALA A 259 -43.61 58.69 -38.91
CA ALA A 259 -42.49 58.98 -39.80
C ALA A 259 -41.93 57.78 -40.59
N GLY A 260 -42.11 57.67 -41.91
CA GLY A 260 -42.24 58.70 -42.93
C GLY A 260 -40.90 58.82 -43.68
N THR A 261 -40.96 58.58 -45.00
CA THR A 261 -39.89 58.64 -46.01
C THR A 261 -38.82 57.53 -45.90
N GLY A 262 -38.38 56.82 -46.93
CA GLY A 262 -38.56 56.87 -48.37
C GLY A 262 -37.31 56.24 -49.01
N ILE A 263 -37.49 55.48 -50.09
CA ILE A 263 -36.50 55.07 -51.10
C ILE A 263 -35.73 53.74 -50.87
N HIS A 264 -35.87 52.88 -51.87
CA HIS A 264 -35.09 51.70 -52.28
C HIS A 264 -34.60 52.01 -53.73
N PRO A 265 -33.80 51.19 -54.45
CA PRO A 265 -32.51 50.50 -54.22
C PRO A 265 -31.36 51.15 -55.04
N GLN A 266 -30.10 50.71 -54.83
CA GLN A 266 -29.24 50.05 -55.86
C GLN A 266 -27.73 50.18 -55.56
N GLN A 267 -27.07 49.04 -55.80
CA GLN A 267 -25.68 48.77 -56.23
C GLN A 267 -24.62 49.88 -56.13
N LEU A 268 -23.43 49.51 -55.64
CA LEU A 268 -22.19 49.58 -56.44
C LEU A 268 -21.02 48.85 -55.75
N GLN A 269 -20.36 48.08 -56.59
CA GLN A 269 -19.17 47.27 -56.42
C GLN A 269 -17.94 48.18 -56.53
N HIS A 270 -16.93 48.08 -55.65
CA HIS A 270 -15.49 48.00 -55.98
C HIS A 270 -14.54 48.31 -54.80
N SER A 271 -13.63 47.34 -54.57
CA SER A 271 -12.17 47.48 -54.43
C SER A 271 -11.53 48.23 -53.23
N ARG A 272 -10.68 47.46 -52.51
CA ARG A 272 -9.23 47.71 -52.26
C ARG A 272 -8.92 48.90 -51.32
N ILE A 273 -8.18 48.76 -50.22
CA ILE A 273 -6.71 48.66 -50.11
C ILE A 273 -6.33 48.51 -48.62
N GLN A 274 -5.21 47.84 -48.36
CA GLN A 274 -4.44 47.70 -47.11
C GLN A 274 -4.12 49.03 -46.40
N THR A 275 -4.10 49.02 -45.07
CA THR A 275 -2.89 49.10 -44.21
C THR A 275 -3.28 48.75 -42.79
#